data_AF-N1UQC6-F1
#
_entry.id   AF-N1UQC6-F1
#
_cell.length_a   1.000
_cell.length_b   1.000
_cell.length_c   1.000
_cell.angle_alpha   90.00
_cell.angle_beta   90.00
_cell.angle_gamma   90.00
#
_symmetry.space_group_name_H-M   'P 1'
#
loop_
_entity.id
_entity.type
_entity.pdbx_description
1 polymer ?
#
loop_
_entity_poly.entity_id
_entity_poly.type
_entity_poly.pdbx_seq_one_letter_code
_entity_poly.pdbx_strand_id
1 'polypeptide(L)'
;MNLSSKYEFSLEVDPRRTRDTQLKILRDFGFKRISLGVQDFDPEVQRLVNRTQPFEMTERITELSRKLGYTSVNFDLIYGLPKQNLQNMKRTIKKL
;
A
#
# COMPACT_ATOMS: atom_id res chain seq x y z
N MET A 1 -18.14 -16.83 4.65
CA MET A 1 -19.36 -16.01 4.49
C MET A 1 -18.96 -14.74 3.77
N ASN A 2 -19.44 -14.52 2.54
CA ASN A 2 -19.15 -13.30 1.80
C ASN A 2 -20.20 -12.24 2.16
N LEU A 3 -19.78 -11.11 2.70
CA LEU A 3 -20.65 -10.06 3.23
C LEU A 3 -20.95 -8.94 2.21
N SER A 4 -20.36 -8.99 1.01
CA SER A 4 -20.33 -7.86 0.07
C SER A 4 -21.51 -7.80 -0.90
N SER A 5 -22.62 -8.52 -0.66
CA SER A 5 -23.75 -8.57 -1.61
C SER A 5 -24.52 -7.25 -1.71
N LYS A 6 -24.43 -6.39 -0.68
CA LYS A 6 -25.08 -5.06 -0.62
C LYS A 6 -24.14 -3.92 -0.23
N TYR A 7 -22.87 -4.21 0.02
CA TYR A 7 -21.90 -3.25 0.58
C TYR A 7 -20.56 -3.37 -0.13
N GLU A 8 -19.84 -2.25 -0.18
CA GLU A 8 -18.45 -2.20 -0.61
C GLU A 8 -17.54 -2.07 0.61
N PHE A 9 -16.52 -2.92 0.69
CA PHE A 9 -15.53 -2.88 1.76
C PHE A 9 -14.14 -2.56 1.20
N SER A 10 -13.46 -1.67 1.93
CA SER A 10 -12.07 -1.29 1.68
C SER A 10 -11.25 -1.44 2.95
N LEU A 11 -9.95 -1.70 2.82
CA LEU A 11 -9.01 -1.72 3.94
C LEU A 11 -7.82 -0.79 3.68
N GLU A 12 -7.32 -0.17 4.75
CA GLU A 12 -6.05 0.55 4.75
C GLU A 12 -4.98 -0.32 5.39
N VAL A 13 -3.78 -0.35 4.81
CA VAL A 13 -2.71 -1.21 5.25
C VAL A 13 -1.36 -0.52 5.32
N ASP A 14 -0.57 -0.95 6.31
CA ASP A 14 0.86 -0.70 6.36
C ASP A 14 1.60 -1.90 5.74
N PRO A 15 2.36 -1.72 4.64
CA PRO A 15 3.11 -2.80 4.00
C PRO A 15 4.12 -3.50 4.92
N ARG A 16 4.59 -2.82 5.98
CA ARG A 16 5.54 -3.37 6.97
C ARG A 16 4.90 -4.35 7.94
N ARG A 17 3.55 -4.35 8.06
CA ARG A 17 2.81 -5.14 9.05
C ARG A 17 1.84 -6.15 8.44
N THR A 18 1.54 -6.00 7.14
CA THR A 18 0.53 -6.80 6.46
C THR A 18 1.06 -8.19 6.13
N ARG A 19 0.36 -9.22 6.61
CA ARG A 19 0.61 -10.63 6.30
C ARG A 19 -0.33 -11.14 5.22
N ASP A 20 0.13 -12.12 4.47
CA ASP A 20 -0.60 -12.70 3.34
C ASP A 20 -1.91 -13.34 3.78
N THR A 21 -1.88 -13.98 4.95
CA THR A 21 -3.05 -14.59 5.56
C THR A 21 -4.14 -13.56 5.88
N GLN A 22 -3.77 -12.34 6.27
CA GLN A 22 -4.73 -11.27 6.55
C GLN A 22 -5.43 -10.83 5.26
N LEU A 23 -4.68 -10.64 4.17
CA LEU A 23 -5.26 -10.27 2.87
C LEU A 23 -6.19 -11.36 2.34
N LYS A 24 -5.78 -12.62 2.44
CA LYS A 24 -6.62 -13.75 2.00
C LYS A 24 -7.93 -13.79 2.78
N ILE A 25 -7.86 -13.73 4.11
CA ILE A 25 -9.04 -13.75 4.98
C ILE A 25 -9.98 -12.59 4.64
N LEU A 26 -9.46 -11.35 4.55
CA LEU A 26 -10.28 -10.17 4.25
C LEU A 26 -10.89 -10.25 2.85
N ARG A 27 -10.17 -10.81 1.87
CA ARG A 27 -10.72 -11.07 0.55
C ARG A 27 -11.90 -12.05 0.59
N ASP A 28 -11.78 -13.13 1.36
CA ASP A 28 -12.83 -14.15 1.54
C ASP A 28 -14.08 -13.57 2.23
N PHE A 29 -13.92 -12.56 3.09
CA PHE A 29 -15.02 -11.81 3.69
C PHE A 29 -15.68 -10.79 2.74
N GLY A 30 -15.09 -10.54 1.57
CA GLY A 30 -15.68 -9.70 0.52
C GLY A 30 -15.04 -8.32 0.38
N PHE A 31 -13.88 -8.05 1.00
CA PHE A 31 -13.11 -6.83 0.73
C PHE A 31 -12.59 -6.86 -0.71
N LYS A 32 -12.76 -5.75 -1.43
CA LYS A 32 -12.38 -5.64 -2.85
C LYS A 32 -11.38 -4.52 -3.12
N ARG A 33 -11.23 -3.58 -2.17
CA ARG A 33 -10.37 -2.41 -2.32
C ARG A 33 -9.33 -2.35 -1.21
N ILE A 34 -8.11 -1.94 -1.52
CA ILE A 34 -7.01 -1.81 -0.56
C ILE A 34 -6.27 -0.50 -0.80
N SER A 35 -5.91 0.22 0.26
CA SER A 35 -5.03 1.39 0.23
C SER A 35 -3.75 1.11 1.01
N LEU A 36 -2.59 1.34 0.39
CA LEU A 36 -1.28 1.08 0.98
C LEU A 36 -0.61 2.39 1.39
N GLY A 37 -0.23 2.49 2.66
CA GLY A 37 0.59 3.60 3.15
C GLY A 37 2.03 3.53 2.61
N VAL A 38 2.32 4.26 1.53
CA VAL A 38 3.66 4.32 0.91
C VAL A 38 4.43 5.54 1.37
N GLN A 39 3.82 6.72 1.26
CA GLN A 39 4.35 8.04 1.58
C GLN A 39 5.49 8.47 0.65
N ASP A 40 6.67 7.84 0.76
CA ASP A 40 7.84 8.07 -0.11
C ASP A 40 8.76 6.83 -0.12
N PHE A 41 9.48 6.59 -1.21
CA PHE A 41 10.49 5.52 -1.34
C PHE A 41 11.93 6.01 -1.20
N ASP A 42 12.17 7.31 -1.06
CA ASP A 42 13.51 7.86 -0.83
C ASP A 42 14.01 7.48 0.59
N PRO A 43 15.14 6.77 0.73
CA PRO A 43 15.60 6.28 2.03
C PRO A 43 15.90 7.39 3.04
N GLU A 44 16.34 8.56 2.58
CA GLU A 44 16.64 9.68 3.49
C GLU A 44 15.35 10.33 3.99
N VAL A 45 14.34 10.47 3.11
CA VAL A 45 13.00 10.94 3.52
C VAL A 45 12.41 9.96 4.54
N GLN A 46 12.45 8.65 4.25
CA GLN A 46 11.96 7.61 5.16
C GLN A 46 12.66 7.64 6.52
N ARG A 47 14.00 7.78 6.54
CA ARG A 47 14.79 7.88 7.77
C ARG A 47 14.35 9.07 8.62
N LEU A 48 14.14 10.22 7.99
CA LEU A 48 13.76 11.46 8.68
C LEU A 48 12.35 11.42 9.27
N VAL A 49 11.43 10.64 8.67
CA VAL A 49 10.07 10.45 9.20
C VAL A 49 9.89 9.15 10.00
N ASN A 50 11.00 8.46 10.31
CA ASN A 50 11.01 7.19 11.05
C ASN A 50 10.11 6.10 10.41
N ARG A 51 10.16 5.99 9.08
CA ARG A 51 9.34 5.06 8.31
C ARG A 51 10.17 4.28 7.28
N THR A 52 11.13 3.51 7.75
CA THR A 52 11.88 2.59 6.88
C THR A 52 10.96 1.52 6.31
N GLN A 53 10.79 1.53 4.98
CA GLN A 53 9.93 0.63 4.21
C GLN A 53 10.56 0.42 2.82
N PRO A 54 11.34 -0.66 2.63
CA PRO A 54 11.84 -1.05 1.33
C PRO A 54 10.70 -1.20 0.30
N PHE A 55 10.97 -0.88 -0.96
CA PHE A 55 9.97 -0.90 -2.04
C PHE A 55 9.34 -2.29 -2.21
N GLU A 56 10.14 -3.32 -2.04
CA GLU A 56 9.78 -4.74 -2.17
C GLU A 56 8.64 -5.13 -1.22
N MET A 57 8.52 -4.45 -0.07
CA MET A 57 7.38 -4.66 0.84
C MET A 57 6.08 -4.18 0.21
N THR A 58 6.07 -3.01 -0.43
CA THR A 58 4.89 -2.48 -1.13
C THR A 58 4.58 -3.30 -2.38
N GLU A 59 5.59 -3.66 -3.17
CA GLU A 59 5.46 -4.48 -4.37
C GLU A 59 4.79 -5.83 -4.04
N ARG A 60 5.33 -6.54 -3.04
CA ARG A 60 4.80 -7.84 -2.60
C ARG A 60 3.31 -7.78 -2.22
N ILE A 61 2.89 -6.77 -1.45
CA ILE A 61 1.48 -6.61 -1.05
C ILE A 61 0.61 -6.25 -2.25
N THR A 62 1.12 -5.43 -3.17
CA THR A 62 0.42 -5.03 -4.41
C THR A 62 0.15 -6.24 -5.28
N GLU A 63 1.18 -7.03 -5.57
CA GLU A 63 1.09 -8.23 -6.41
C GLU A 63 0.16 -9.28 -5.79
N LEU A 64 0.31 -9.53 -4.49
CA LEU A 64 -0.56 -10.47 -3.79
C LEU A 64 -2.02 -10.01 -3.81
N SER A 65 -2.28 -8.71 -3.60
CA SER A 65 -3.64 -8.17 -3.65
C SER A 65 -4.25 -8.37 -5.04
N ARG A 66 -3.50 -8.07 -6.12
CA ARG A 66 -3.95 -8.33 -7.49
C ARG A 66 -4.23 -9.81 -7.73
N LYS A 67 -3.33 -10.70 -7.27
CA LYS A 67 -3.49 -12.17 -7.40
C LYS A 67 -4.70 -12.72 -6.64
N LEU A 68 -5.02 -12.16 -5.48
CA LEU A 68 -6.21 -12.52 -4.69
C LEU A 68 -7.50 -11.92 -5.27
N GLY A 69 -7.41 -11.11 -6.33
CA GLY A 69 -8.58 -10.53 -7.00
C GLY A 69 -9.18 -9.34 -6.26
N TYR A 70 -8.36 -8.55 -5.56
CA TYR A 70 -8.72 -7.17 -5.22
C TYR A 70 -8.85 -6.36 -6.52
N THR A 71 -9.92 -5.59 -6.65
CA THR A 71 -10.26 -4.87 -7.89
C THR A 71 -9.74 -3.44 -7.90
N SER A 72 -9.30 -2.90 -6.76
CA SER A 72 -8.67 -1.58 -6.68
C SER A 72 -7.58 -1.57 -5.60
N VAL A 73 -6.39 -1.15 -6.02
CA VAL A 73 -5.19 -0.99 -5.18
C VAL A 73 -4.78 0.48 -5.25
N ASN A 74 -4.87 1.18 -4.13
CA ASN A 74 -4.50 2.58 -3.98
C ASN A 74 -3.16 2.70 -3.23
N PHE A 75 -2.43 3.78 -3.50
CA PHE A 75 -1.19 4.11 -2.80
C PHE A 75 -1.28 5.52 -2.23
N ASP A 76 -1.10 5.63 -0.91
CA ASP A 76 -1.10 6.92 -0.23
C ASP A 76 0.31 7.50 -0.29
N LEU A 77 0.47 8.61 -1.02
CA LEU A 77 1.71 9.37 -1.14
C LEU A 77 1.59 10.71 -0.40
N ILE A 78 2.69 11.18 0.18
CA ILE A 78 2.73 12.47 0.89
C ILE A 78 3.77 13.36 0.23
N TYR A 79 3.37 14.60 -0.06
CA TYR A 79 4.28 15.65 -0.53
C TYR A 79 4.59 16.63 0.60
N GLY A 80 5.76 17.27 0.53
CA GLY A 80 6.23 18.22 1.55
C GLY A 80 6.98 17.59 2.72
N LEU A 81 7.40 16.32 2.60
CA LEU A 81 8.19 15.68 3.64
C LEU A 81 9.63 16.27 3.71
N PRO A 82 10.30 16.19 4.86
CA PRO A 82 11.68 16.64 5.00
C PRO A 82 12.59 16.03 3.94
N LYS A 83 13.44 16.85 3.30
CA LYS A 83 14.35 16.48 2.20
C LYS A 83 13.69 15.97 0.91
N GLN A 84 12.36 16.01 0.81
CA GLN A 84 11.69 15.76 -0.45
C GLN A 84 11.93 16.90 -1.45
N ASN A 85 12.05 16.57 -2.72
CA ASN A 85 12.15 17.50 -3.83
C ASN A 85 11.47 16.92 -5.08
N LEU A 86 11.37 17.70 -6.13
CA LEU A 86 10.67 17.27 -7.34
C LEU A 86 11.29 16.01 -7.97
N GLN A 87 12.61 15.85 -7.89
CA GLN A 87 13.29 14.72 -8.53
C GLN A 87 13.06 13.42 -7.76
N ASN A 88 13.18 13.41 -6.43
CA ASN A 88 12.94 12.18 -5.66
C ASN A 88 11.46 11.80 -5.63
N MET A 89 10.55 12.77 -5.57
CA MET A 89 9.11 12.50 -5.68
C MET A 89 8.76 11.87 -7.04
N LYS A 90 9.35 12.36 -8.14
CA LYS A 90 9.21 11.74 -9.47
C LYS A 90 9.72 10.31 -9.50
N ARG A 91 10.84 10.00 -8.82
CA ARG A 91 11.35 8.63 -8.71
C ARG A 91 10.38 7.74 -7.93
N THR A 92 9.82 8.24 -6.84
CA THR A 92 8.82 7.53 -6.03
C THR A 92 7.59 7.18 -6.86
N ILE A 93 7.01 8.15 -7.59
CA ILE A 93 5.84 7.91 -8.44
C ILE A 93 6.14 6.91 -9.56
N LYS A 94 7.32 6.99 -10.20
CA LYS A 94 7.72 6.07 -11.28
C LYS A 94 7.85 4.60 -10.85
N LYS A 95 7.92 4.31 -9.55
CA LYS A 95 8.00 2.94 -9.02
C LYS A 95 6.63 2.28 -8.84
N LEU A 96 5.53 3.05 -8.87
CA LEU A 96 4.16 2.56 -8.70
C LEU A 96 3.52 2.23 -10.07
#